data_AF-A0A7Y6XG25-F1
#
_entry.id   AF-A0A7Y6XG25-F1
#
_cell.length_a   1.000
_cell.length_b   1.000
_cell.length_c   1.000
_cell.angle_alpha   90.00
_cell.angle_beta   90.00
_cell.angle_gamma   90.00
#
_symmetry.space_group_name_H-M   'P 1'
#
loop_
_entity.id
_entity.type
_entity.pdbx_description
1 polymer ?
#
loop_
_entity_poly.entity_id
_entity_poly.type
_entity_poly.pdbx_seq_one_letter_code
_entity_poly.pdbx_strand_id
1 'polypeptide(L)'
;MNAFSSAVLAGLLFAGSAQAQSRANQWERAQNRYEANEDRRELRDDRMDVAELKSVLARFDKSWARRDVREMDAVEARLRQLLHAELMESRNELSSSQREAQRSQREVRAEQWEVRDDAAWGRRAAYVSDKRDLRDDRRDARDDRRDVKAEVATLRSRQVIARELAELEGRRAGGALHRKRDLIQELIRLAEREVREGKQEQREDHRERREDRREHRRG
;
A
#
# COMPACT_ATOMS: atom_id res chain seq x y z
N MET A 1 12.20 -23.88 19.22
CA MET A 1 13.09 -24.37 20.29
C MET A 1 14.26 -23.42 20.39
N ASN A 2 14.38 -22.82 21.57
CA ASN A 2 15.58 -22.31 22.27
C ASN A 2 16.41 -21.18 21.63
N ALA A 3 16.91 -20.18 22.34
CA ALA A 3 16.72 -19.67 23.72
C ALA A 3 17.72 -18.50 23.94
N PHE A 4 17.57 -17.84 25.11
CA PHE A 4 18.58 -17.09 25.89
C PHE A 4 18.76 -15.60 25.55
N SER A 5 18.93 -14.65 26.49
CA SER A 5 18.79 -14.58 27.96
C SER A 5 19.20 -13.17 28.44
N SER A 6 18.56 -12.70 29.50
CA SER A 6 19.14 -11.98 30.66
C SER A 6 19.76 -10.56 30.54
N ALA A 7 18.99 -9.59 31.07
CA ALA A 7 19.22 -8.85 32.33
C ALA A 7 20.53 -8.03 32.59
N VAL A 8 20.29 -6.72 32.87
CA VAL A 8 20.82 -5.87 33.97
C VAL A 8 22.21 -5.20 33.82
N LEU A 9 22.25 -3.86 33.76
CA LEU A 9 22.80 -2.95 34.81
C LEU A 9 22.79 -1.46 34.41
N ALA A 10 22.59 -0.62 35.42
CA ALA A 10 22.47 0.83 35.42
C ALA A 10 23.80 1.58 35.14
N GLY A 11 23.69 2.84 34.72
CA GLY A 11 24.78 3.82 34.86
C GLY A 11 24.75 4.97 33.85
N LEU A 12 24.29 6.15 34.32
CA LEU A 12 24.65 7.51 33.92
C LEU A 12 25.28 7.75 32.52
N LEU A 13 24.68 8.65 31.73
CA LEU A 13 25.30 9.90 31.32
C LEU A 13 24.29 10.80 30.59
N PHE A 14 23.98 11.94 31.22
CA PHE A 14 23.20 13.04 30.69
C PHE A 14 24.09 13.84 29.72
N ALA A 15 24.20 13.43 28.46
CA ALA A 15 24.78 14.25 27.38
C ALA A 15 24.46 13.60 26.01
N GLY A 16 23.52 14.16 25.24
CA GLY A 16 23.28 13.63 23.89
C GLY A 16 22.06 14.12 23.11
N SER A 17 21.55 15.34 23.31
CA SER A 17 20.43 15.83 22.48
C SER A 17 20.83 16.01 21.01
N ALA A 18 22.08 16.38 20.70
CA ALA A 18 22.54 16.54 19.30
C ALA A 18 22.84 15.20 18.58
N GLN A 19 23.26 14.16 19.31
CA GLN A 19 23.56 12.84 18.72
C GLN A 19 22.30 11.99 18.49
N ALA A 20 21.23 12.22 19.27
CA ALA A 20 19.92 11.59 19.06
C ALA A 20 19.25 12.11 17.77
N GLN A 21 19.24 13.43 17.53
CA GLN A 21 18.72 14.03 16.30
C GLN A 21 19.49 13.62 15.04
N SER A 22 20.82 13.45 15.14
CA SER A 22 21.66 12.94 14.04
C SER A 22 21.35 11.47 13.71
N ARG A 23 21.10 10.62 14.71
CA ARG A 23 20.79 9.20 14.52
C ARG A 23 19.34 8.97 14.06
N ALA A 24 18.38 9.73 14.59
CA ALA A 24 16.98 9.71 14.13
C ALA A 24 16.87 10.11 12.65
N ASN A 25 17.51 11.22 12.25
CA ASN A 25 17.60 11.64 10.84
C ASN A 25 18.29 10.61 9.92
N GLN A 26 19.23 9.81 10.43
CA GLN A 26 19.89 8.77 9.63
C GLN A 26 18.99 7.54 9.43
N TRP A 27 18.20 7.18 10.44
CA TRP A 27 17.22 6.11 10.38
C TRP A 27 16.05 6.44 9.46
N GLU A 28 15.47 7.64 9.56
CA GLU A 28 14.42 8.14 8.65
C GLU A 28 14.91 8.16 7.20
N ARG A 29 16.14 8.61 6.93
CA ARG A 29 16.71 8.59 5.57
C ARG A 29 16.93 7.17 5.02
N ALA A 30 17.23 6.21 5.89
CA ALA A 30 17.39 4.81 5.48
C ALA A 30 16.02 4.18 5.19
N GLN A 31 15.02 4.49 6.01
CA GLN A 31 13.63 4.08 5.86
C GLN A 31 13.00 4.64 4.57
N ASN A 32 13.13 5.94 4.31
CA ASN A 32 12.59 6.57 3.08
C ASN A 32 13.23 6.01 1.79
N ARG A 33 14.45 5.47 1.87
CA ARG A 33 15.11 4.78 0.73
C ARG A 33 14.61 3.36 0.56
N TYR A 34 14.29 2.68 1.66
CA TYR A 34 13.72 1.36 1.64
C TYR A 34 12.33 1.40 1.01
N GLU A 35 11.45 2.27 1.52
CA GLU A 35 10.09 2.51 0.99
C GLU A 35 10.13 2.84 -0.50
N ALA A 36 10.96 3.81 -0.93
CA ALA A 36 11.06 4.16 -2.36
C ALA A 36 11.60 3.05 -3.28
N ASN A 37 12.27 2.03 -2.74
CA ASN A 37 12.64 0.85 -3.53
C ASN A 37 11.53 -0.19 -3.55
N GLU A 38 10.76 -0.29 -2.47
CA GLU A 38 9.55 -1.11 -2.36
C GLU A 38 8.48 -0.61 -3.34
N ASP A 39 8.14 0.68 -3.34
CA ASP A 39 7.13 1.26 -4.25
C ASP A 39 7.47 1.03 -5.73
N ARG A 40 8.78 1.07 -6.06
CA ARG A 40 9.25 0.82 -7.43
C ARG A 40 9.11 -0.64 -7.83
N ARG A 41 9.28 -1.54 -6.88
CA ARG A 41 9.11 -2.96 -7.09
C ARG A 41 7.63 -3.29 -7.24
N GLU A 42 6.78 -2.78 -6.36
CA GLU A 42 5.32 -2.92 -6.45
C GLU A 42 4.80 -2.43 -7.80
N LEU A 43 5.14 -1.20 -8.19
CA LEU A 43 4.73 -0.68 -9.49
C LEU A 43 5.24 -1.49 -10.70
N ARG A 44 6.36 -2.20 -10.54
CA ARG A 44 6.85 -3.12 -11.58
C ARG A 44 6.02 -4.39 -11.58
N ASP A 45 5.74 -4.94 -10.41
CA ASP A 45 4.96 -6.16 -10.22
C ASP A 45 3.52 -5.94 -10.74
N ASP A 46 2.84 -4.85 -10.40
CA ASP A 46 1.51 -4.48 -10.93
C ASP A 46 1.46 -4.43 -12.47
N ARG A 47 2.53 -3.93 -13.09
CA ARG A 47 2.61 -3.88 -14.57
C ARG A 47 2.73 -5.27 -15.17
N MET A 48 3.41 -6.18 -14.48
CA MET A 48 3.48 -7.58 -14.89
C MET A 48 2.12 -8.24 -14.75
N ASP A 49 1.35 -7.95 -13.69
CA ASP A 49 0.01 -8.50 -13.49
C ASP A 49 -0.98 -8.00 -14.57
N VAL A 50 -0.93 -6.72 -14.91
CA VAL A 50 -1.68 -6.17 -16.06
C VAL A 50 -1.31 -6.88 -17.36
N ALA A 51 -0.01 -7.05 -17.62
CA ALA A 51 0.46 -7.74 -18.82
C ALA A 51 0.00 -9.20 -18.84
N GLU A 52 -0.03 -9.83 -17.68
CA GLU A 52 -0.44 -11.21 -17.56
C GLU A 52 -1.94 -11.40 -17.77
N LEU A 53 -2.78 -10.57 -17.13
CA LEU A 53 -4.23 -10.57 -17.34
C LEU A 53 -4.58 -10.32 -18.83
N LYS A 54 -3.86 -9.42 -19.50
CA LYS A 54 -4.00 -9.19 -20.95
C LYS A 54 -3.63 -10.42 -21.78
N SER A 55 -2.58 -11.14 -21.39
CA SER A 55 -2.20 -12.41 -22.02
C SER A 55 -3.28 -13.48 -21.83
N VAL A 56 -3.85 -13.59 -20.63
CA VAL A 56 -4.99 -14.48 -20.34
C VAL A 56 -6.20 -14.13 -21.19
N LEU A 57 -6.56 -12.85 -21.31
CA LEU A 57 -7.64 -12.40 -22.18
C LEU A 57 -7.40 -12.75 -23.66
N ALA A 58 -6.19 -12.53 -24.16
CA ALA A 58 -5.86 -12.86 -25.55
C ALA A 58 -5.96 -14.37 -25.81
N ARG A 59 -5.52 -15.21 -24.86
CA ARG A 59 -5.67 -16.66 -24.93
C ARG A 59 -7.13 -17.08 -24.85
N PHE A 60 -7.92 -16.44 -23.98
CA PHE A 60 -9.37 -16.64 -23.89
C PHE A 60 -10.07 -16.37 -25.23
N ASP A 61 -9.82 -15.20 -25.84
CA ASP A 61 -10.44 -14.82 -27.12
C ASP A 61 -10.06 -15.81 -28.24
N LYS A 62 -8.79 -16.26 -28.26
CA LYS A 62 -8.29 -17.24 -29.22
C LYS A 62 -8.90 -18.64 -29.02
N SER A 63 -9.00 -19.12 -27.79
CA SER A 63 -9.57 -20.44 -27.48
C SER A 63 -11.07 -20.46 -27.76
N TRP A 64 -11.76 -19.36 -27.45
CA TRP A 64 -13.17 -19.19 -27.79
C TRP A 64 -13.41 -19.24 -29.30
N ALA A 65 -12.66 -18.46 -30.08
CA ALA A 65 -12.80 -18.42 -31.55
C ALA A 65 -12.56 -19.80 -32.20
N ARG A 66 -11.63 -20.59 -31.63
CA ARG A 66 -11.27 -21.93 -32.11
C ARG A 66 -12.13 -23.04 -31.52
N ARG A 67 -13.01 -22.73 -30.56
CA ARG A 67 -13.74 -23.71 -29.75
C ARG A 67 -12.81 -24.73 -29.08
N ASP A 68 -11.62 -24.29 -28.69
CA ASP A 68 -10.61 -25.12 -28.04
C ASP A 68 -10.93 -25.24 -26.55
N VAL A 69 -11.61 -26.34 -26.19
CA VAL A 69 -12.05 -26.60 -24.81
C VAL A 69 -10.85 -26.77 -23.87
N ARG A 70 -9.80 -27.47 -24.32
CA ARG A 70 -8.62 -27.74 -23.47
C ARG A 70 -7.88 -26.45 -23.15
N GLU A 71 -7.69 -25.59 -24.14
CA GLU A 71 -7.07 -24.28 -23.91
C GLU A 71 -7.97 -23.37 -23.06
N MET A 72 -9.30 -23.45 -23.22
CA MET A 72 -10.23 -22.71 -22.37
C MET A 72 -10.12 -23.13 -20.90
N ASP A 73 -10.03 -24.43 -20.63
CA ASP A 73 -9.83 -24.95 -19.27
C ASP A 73 -8.49 -24.47 -18.67
N ALA A 74 -7.43 -24.43 -19.48
CA ALA A 74 -6.12 -23.91 -19.07
C ALA A 74 -6.15 -22.40 -18.77
N VAL A 75 -6.86 -21.62 -19.57
CA VAL A 75 -7.09 -20.18 -19.36
C VAL A 75 -7.85 -19.95 -18.06
N GLU A 76 -8.94 -20.68 -17.82
CA GLU A 76 -9.73 -20.59 -16.59
C GLU A 76 -8.89 -20.99 -15.37
N ALA A 77 -8.08 -22.04 -15.48
CA ALA A 77 -7.18 -22.44 -14.41
C ALA A 77 -6.13 -21.37 -14.08
N ARG A 78 -5.55 -20.72 -15.10
CA ARG A 78 -4.59 -19.63 -14.88
C ARG A 78 -5.26 -18.40 -14.26
N LEU A 79 -6.44 -18.02 -14.75
CA LEU A 79 -7.21 -16.91 -14.20
C LEU A 79 -7.52 -17.12 -12.71
N ARG A 80 -7.89 -18.34 -12.32
CA ARG A 80 -8.14 -18.71 -10.91
C ARG A 80 -6.88 -18.57 -10.05
N GLN A 81 -5.72 -18.98 -10.56
CA GLN A 81 -4.45 -18.83 -9.86
C GLN A 81 -4.11 -17.36 -9.61
N LEU A 82 -4.23 -16.53 -10.64
CA LEU A 82 -3.97 -15.09 -10.53
C LEU A 82 -4.91 -14.44 -9.53
N LEU A 83 -6.22 -14.65 -9.66
CA LEU A 83 -7.20 -14.09 -8.73
C LEU A 83 -6.98 -14.56 -7.29
N HIS A 84 -6.57 -15.81 -7.08
CA HIS A 84 -6.28 -16.29 -5.73
C HIS A 84 -5.05 -15.59 -5.13
N ALA A 85 -3.99 -15.39 -5.92
CA ALA A 85 -2.80 -14.67 -5.48
C ALA A 85 -3.15 -13.21 -5.13
N GLU A 86 -3.79 -12.50 -6.05
CA GLU A 86 -4.26 -11.12 -5.90
C GLU A 86 -5.16 -10.92 -4.67
N LEU A 87 -6.13 -11.81 -4.46
CA LEU A 87 -7.03 -11.71 -3.30
C LEU A 87 -6.31 -11.95 -1.98
N MET A 88 -5.24 -12.76 -1.97
CA MET A 88 -4.43 -12.96 -0.78
C MET A 88 -3.53 -11.77 -0.50
N GLU A 89 -2.94 -11.20 -1.54
CA GLU A 89 -2.12 -9.99 -1.49
C GLU A 89 -2.94 -8.78 -1.01
N SER A 90 -4.05 -8.46 -1.67
CA SER A 90 -4.94 -7.36 -1.25
C SER A 90 -5.50 -7.51 0.17
N ARG A 91 -5.61 -8.73 0.69
CA ARG A 91 -5.98 -8.95 2.11
C ARG A 91 -4.84 -8.61 3.06
N ASN A 92 -3.61 -8.95 2.68
CA ASN A 92 -2.42 -8.65 3.46
C ASN A 92 -2.16 -7.14 3.46
N GLU A 93 -2.25 -6.49 2.30
CA GLU A 93 -2.14 -5.04 2.14
C GLU A 93 -3.18 -4.31 2.98
N LEU A 94 -4.46 -4.68 2.86
CA LEU A 94 -5.51 -4.10 3.69
C LEU A 94 -5.22 -4.26 5.19
N SER A 95 -4.67 -5.39 5.62
CA SER A 95 -4.28 -5.59 7.02
C SER A 95 -3.13 -4.69 7.44
N SER A 96 -2.18 -4.43 6.55
CA SER A 96 -1.06 -3.51 6.77
C SER A 96 -1.55 -2.06 6.84
N SER A 97 -2.32 -1.58 5.86
CA SER A 97 -2.88 -0.22 5.84
C SER A 97 -3.78 0.02 7.05
N GLN A 98 -4.53 -0.99 7.52
CA GLN A 98 -5.32 -0.88 8.75
C GLN A 98 -4.45 -0.70 10.01
N ARG A 99 -3.29 -1.36 10.06
CA ARG A 99 -2.35 -1.22 11.18
C ARG A 99 -1.69 0.16 11.16
N GLU A 100 -1.31 0.63 9.98
CA GLU A 100 -0.77 1.97 9.76
C GLU A 100 -1.77 3.05 10.16
N ALA A 101 -2.99 3.01 9.63
CA ALA A 101 -4.05 3.95 10.00
C ALA A 101 -4.38 3.96 11.51
N GLN A 102 -4.15 2.85 12.22
CA GLN A 102 -4.27 2.80 13.68
C GLN A 102 -3.07 3.44 14.38
N ARG A 103 -1.87 3.25 13.84
CA ARG A 103 -0.63 3.82 14.36
C ARG A 103 -0.63 5.35 14.23
N SER A 104 -0.94 5.89 13.06
CA SER A 104 -0.96 7.34 12.81
C SER A 104 -2.02 8.03 13.67
N GLN A 105 -3.13 7.34 13.96
CA GLN A 105 -4.11 7.84 14.93
C GLN A 105 -3.60 7.88 16.38
N ARG A 106 -2.66 7.02 16.76
CA ARG A 106 -2.02 7.06 18.08
C ARG A 106 -0.98 8.17 18.12
N GLU A 107 -0.22 8.38 17.05
CA GLU A 107 0.77 9.47 16.90
C GLU A 107 0.06 10.84 17.02
N VAL A 108 -1.02 11.06 16.27
CA VAL A 108 -1.90 12.25 16.40
C VAL A 108 -2.35 12.51 17.84
N ARG A 109 -2.61 11.45 18.63
CA ARG A 109 -3.01 11.60 20.04
C ARG A 109 -1.83 11.91 20.93
N ALA A 110 -0.68 11.28 20.70
CA ALA A 110 0.55 11.56 21.44
C ALA A 110 0.98 13.01 21.22
N GLU A 111 1.06 13.47 19.98
CA GLU A 111 1.39 14.87 19.63
C GLU A 111 0.41 15.88 20.23
N GLN A 112 -0.88 15.54 20.32
CA GLN A 112 -1.85 16.39 21.02
C GLN A 112 -1.54 16.57 22.51
N TRP A 113 -1.00 15.53 23.16
CA TRP A 113 -0.56 15.63 24.55
C TRP A 113 0.70 16.46 24.68
N GLU A 114 1.67 16.29 23.78
CA GLU A 114 2.93 17.05 23.77
C GLU A 114 2.67 18.55 23.56
N VAL A 115 1.90 18.92 22.54
CA VAL A 115 1.45 20.32 22.31
C VAL A 115 0.80 20.92 23.56
N ARG A 116 0.00 20.14 24.28
CA ARG A 116 -0.70 20.60 25.49
C ARG A 116 0.26 20.77 26.67
N ASP A 117 1.17 19.82 26.88
CA ASP A 117 2.17 19.88 27.95
C ASP A 117 3.10 21.07 27.73
N ASP A 118 3.63 21.24 26.51
CA ASP A 118 4.55 22.31 26.15
C ASP A 118 3.93 23.71 26.27
N ALA A 119 2.64 23.83 25.94
CA ALA A 119 1.86 25.02 26.21
C ALA A 119 1.75 25.31 27.72
N ALA A 120 1.52 24.28 28.54
CA ALA A 120 1.39 24.42 30.00
C ALA A 120 2.71 24.82 30.67
N TRP A 121 3.85 24.32 30.19
CA TRP A 121 5.18 24.64 30.70
C TRP A 121 5.80 25.90 30.08
N GLY A 122 5.10 26.58 29.16
CA GLY A 122 5.60 27.80 28.52
C GLY A 122 6.78 27.59 27.57
N ARG A 123 6.98 26.35 27.08
CA ARG A 123 8.07 25.97 26.18
C ARG A 123 7.76 26.41 24.74
N ARG A 124 7.83 27.72 24.50
CA ARG A 124 7.36 28.35 23.24
C ARG A 124 8.00 27.76 21.97
N ALA A 125 9.28 27.41 22.00
CA ALA A 125 9.97 26.85 20.83
C ALA A 125 9.48 25.43 20.51
N ALA A 126 9.38 24.57 21.52
CA ALA A 126 8.89 23.20 21.36
C ALA A 126 7.40 23.18 21.00
N TYR A 127 6.56 23.98 21.66
CA TYR A 127 5.16 24.17 21.27
C TYR A 127 4.93 24.50 19.78
N VAL A 128 5.80 25.32 19.18
CA VAL A 128 5.69 25.65 17.75
C VAL A 128 6.09 24.46 16.87
N SER A 129 7.08 23.67 17.30
CA SER A 129 7.46 22.41 16.66
C SER A 129 6.33 21.40 16.75
N ASP A 130 5.88 21.05 17.95
CA ASP A 130 4.85 20.04 18.20
C ASP A 130 3.53 20.40 17.48
N LYS A 131 3.23 21.70 17.31
CA LYS A 131 2.07 22.15 16.51
C LYS A 131 2.20 21.86 15.02
N ARG A 132 3.42 21.96 14.49
CA ARG A 132 3.74 21.59 13.11
C ARG A 132 3.64 20.07 12.98
N ASP A 133 4.27 19.33 13.87
CA ASP A 133 4.30 17.87 13.87
C ASP A 133 2.87 17.31 13.98
N LEU A 134 2.05 17.83 14.90
CA LEU A 134 0.62 17.51 14.98
C LEU A 134 -0.17 17.80 13.69
N ARG A 135 0.19 18.83 12.93
CA ARG A 135 -0.50 19.13 11.67
C ARG A 135 -0.15 18.10 10.61
N ASP A 136 1.10 17.66 10.58
CA ASP A 136 1.60 16.68 9.63
C ASP A 136 1.05 15.29 9.99
N ASP A 137 1.10 14.86 11.25
CA ASP A 137 0.45 13.64 11.75
C ASP A 137 -1.05 13.55 11.42
N ARG A 138 -1.76 14.69 11.50
CA ARG A 138 -3.20 14.74 11.15
C ARG A 138 -3.46 14.56 9.67
N ARG A 139 -2.52 14.99 8.82
CA ARG A 139 -2.59 14.76 7.38
C ARG A 139 -2.37 13.28 7.11
N ASP A 140 -1.32 12.70 7.66
CA ASP A 140 -0.96 11.29 7.45
C ASP A 140 -2.09 10.37 7.92
N ALA A 141 -2.62 10.59 9.14
CA ALA A 141 -3.75 9.83 9.64
C ALA A 141 -5.04 9.98 8.81
N ARG A 142 -5.19 11.06 8.04
CA ARG A 142 -6.31 11.23 7.11
C ARG A 142 -6.07 10.45 5.83
N ASP A 143 -4.84 10.49 5.32
CA ASP A 143 -4.45 9.82 4.09
C ASP A 143 -4.46 8.29 4.28
N ASP A 144 -3.90 7.74 5.37
CA ASP A 144 -3.99 6.30 5.66
C ASP A 144 -5.43 5.80 5.76
N ARG A 145 -6.32 6.62 6.32
CA ARG A 145 -7.76 6.29 6.40
C ARG A 145 -8.44 6.32 5.04
N ARG A 146 -7.96 7.16 4.13
CA ARG A 146 -8.43 7.19 2.74
C ARG A 146 -7.94 5.94 2.02
N ASP A 147 -6.71 5.53 2.25
CA ASP A 147 -6.10 4.38 1.58
C ASP A 147 -6.75 3.08 2.03
N VAL A 148 -6.98 2.91 3.34
CA VAL A 148 -7.79 1.78 3.85
C VAL A 148 -9.16 1.70 3.17
N LYS A 149 -9.81 2.84 2.89
CA LYS A 149 -11.10 2.84 2.20
C LYS A 149 -10.97 2.45 0.74
N ALA A 150 -9.92 2.91 0.06
CA ALA A 150 -9.61 2.51 -1.31
C ALA A 150 -9.36 1.00 -1.38
N GLU A 151 -8.49 0.47 -0.51
CA GLU A 151 -8.17 -0.96 -0.42
C GLU A 151 -9.40 -1.83 -0.17
N VAL A 152 -10.28 -1.42 0.74
CA VAL A 152 -11.55 -2.12 0.98
C VAL A 152 -12.43 -2.13 -0.27
N ALA A 153 -12.52 -1.01 -1.00
CA ALA A 153 -13.34 -0.93 -2.20
C ALA A 153 -12.78 -1.83 -3.30
N THR A 154 -11.48 -1.78 -3.54
CA THR A 154 -10.78 -2.57 -4.55
C THR A 154 -10.88 -4.07 -4.24
N LEU A 155 -10.60 -4.48 -3.00
CA LEU A 155 -10.75 -5.88 -2.57
C LEU A 155 -12.18 -6.40 -2.78
N ARG A 156 -13.20 -5.58 -2.46
CA ARG A 156 -14.61 -5.96 -2.70
C ARG A 156 -14.90 -6.14 -4.19
N SER A 157 -14.43 -5.24 -5.05
CA SER A 157 -14.58 -5.37 -6.50
C SER A 157 -13.94 -6.64 -7.02
N ARG A 158 -12.69 -6.96 -6.61
CA ARG A 158 -12.02 -8.22 -6.95
C ARG A 158 -12.82 -9.44 -6.50
N GLN A 159 -13.34 -9.44 -5.27
CA GLN A 159 -14.13 -10.55 -4.72
C GLN A 159 -15.42 -10.80 -5.50
N VAL A 160 -16.13 -9.74 -5.88
CA VAL A 160 -17.35 -9.85 -6.70
C VAL A 160 -17.04 -10.49 -8.04
N ILE A 161 -16.00 -9.99 -8.73
CA ILE A 161 -15.58 -10.53 -10.02
C ILE A 161 -15.14 -12.00 -9.90
N ALA A 162 -14.32 -12.32 -8.89
CA ALA A 162 -13.83 -13.67 -8.66
C ALA A 162 -14.98 -14.67 -8.40
N ARG A 163 -15.96 -14.26 -7.60
CA ARG A 163 -17.16 -15.07 -7.34
C ARG A 163 -17.93 -15.32 -8.64
N GLU A 164 -18.16 -14.28 -9.43
CA GLU A 164 -18.94 -14.42 -10.65
C GLU A 164 -18.21 -15.28 -11.71
N LEU A 165 -16.89 -15.13 -11.83
CA LEU A 165 -16.07 -15.99 -12.68
C LEU A 165 -16.16 -17.47 -12.24
N ALA A 166 -16.15 -17.74 -10.94
CA ALA A 166 -16.30 -19.09 -10.40
C ALA A 166 -17.70 -19.67 -10.71
N GLU A 167 -18.76 -18.87 -10.59
CA GLU A 167 -20.14 -19.31 -10.93
C GLU A 167 -20.29 -19.65 -12.43
N LEU A 168 -19.49 -19.02 -13.29
CA LEU A 168 -19.46 -19.24 -14.73
C LEU A 168 -18.50 -20.36 -15.16
N GLU A 169 -17.64 -20.88 -14.27
CA GLU A 169 -16.62 -21.88 -14.58
C GLU A 169 -17.19 -23.10 -15.33
N GLY A 170 -16.45 -23.61 -16.33
CA GLY A 170 -16.91 -24.74 -17.14
C GLY A 170 -18.07 -24.42 -18.10
N ARG A 171 -18.81 -23.32 -17.93
CA ARG A 171 -19.87 -22.92 -18.85
C ARG A 171 -19.29 -22.45 -20.19
N ARG A 172 -19.83 -22.97 -21.29
CA ARG A 172 -19.39 -22.69 -22.67
C ARG A 172 -20.47 -22.07 -23.57
N ALA A 173 -21.65 -21.78 -23.02
CA ALA A 173 -22.69 -21.06 -23.74
C ALA A 173 -22.20 -19.65 -24.12
N GLY A 174 -22.61 -19.15 -25.29
CA GLY A 174 -22.12 -17.86 -25.82
C GLY A 174 -22.25 -16.71 -24.82
N GLY A 175 -23.42 -16.55 -24.18
CA GLY A 175 -23.63 -15.52 -23.16
C GLY A 175 -22.71 -15.64 -21.94
N ALA A 176 -22.40 -16.87 -21.50
CA ALA A 176 -21.46 -17.09 -20.40
C ALA A 176 -20.01 -16.72 -20.79
N LEU A 177 -19.61 -17.01 -22.04
CA LEU A 177 -18.29 -16.64 -22.55
C LEU A 177 -18.14 -15.12 -22.72
N HIS A 178 -19.17 -14.44 -23.22
CA HIS A 178 -19.22 -12.98 -23.25
C HIS A 178 -19.05 -12.40 -21.83
N ARG A 179 -19.81 -12.90 -20.85
CA ARG A 179 -19.71 -12.40 -19.48
C ARG A 179 -18.34 -12.65 -18.85
N LYS A 180 -17.74 -13.82 -19.06
CA LYS A 180 -16.35 -14.09 -18.60
C LYS A 180 -15.36 -13.09 -19.20
N ARG A 181 -15.49 -12.82 -20.50
CA ARG A 181 -14.63 -11.84 -21.18
C ARG A 181 -14.75 -10.45 -20.56
N ASP A 182 -15.98 -10.00 -20.31
CA ASP A 182 -16.24 -8.70 -19.70
C ASP A 182 -15.64 -8.61 -18.29
N LEU A 183 -15.76 -9.67 -17.49
CA LEU A 183 -15.17 -9.76 -16.15
C LEU A 183 -13.63 -9.73 -16.17
N ILE A 184 -12.99 -10.42 -17.13
CA ILE A 184 -11.54 -10.34 -17.32
C ILE A 184 -11.11 -8.91 -17.70
N GLN A 185 -11.89 -8.22 -18.53
CA GLN A 185 -11.64 -6.81 -18.85
C GLN A 185 -11.83 -5.88 -17.65
N GLU A 186 -12.80 -6.16 -16.78
CA GLU A 186 -12.98 -5.43 -15.53
C GLU A 186 -11.77 -5.58 -14.61
N LEU A 187 -11.21 -6.79 -14.48
CA LEU A 187 -9.97 -7.03 -13.73
C LEU A 187 -8.79 -6.24 -14.32
N ILE A 188 -8.62 -6.25 -15.65
CA ILE A 188 -7.57 -5.47 -16.31
C ILE A 188 -7.74 -3.97 -16.00
N ARG A 189 -8.97 -3.44 -16.02
CA ARG A 189 -9.22 -2.02 -15.72
C ARG A 189 -8.94 -1.66 -14.26
N LEU A 190 -9.16 -2.59 -13.33
CA LEU A 190 -8.79 -2.43 -11.92
C LEU A 190 -7.27 -2.38 -11.77
N ALA A 191 -6.56 -3.38 -12.28
CA ALA A 191 -5.09 -3.44 -12.20
C ALA A 191 -4.42 -2.24 -12.93
N GLU A 192 -4.95 -1.81 -14.07
CA GLU A 192 -4.45 -0.60 -14.74
C GLU A 192 -4.69 0.69 -13.95
N ARG A 193 -5.67 0.70 -13.05
CA ARG A 193 -5.92 1.84 -12.16
C ARG A 193 -4.85 1.90 -11.07
N GLU A 194 -4.53 0.77 -10.45
CA GLU A 194 -3.48 0.66 -9.43
C GLU A 194 -2.13 1.12 -10.00
N VAL A 195 -1.76 0.65 -11.19
CA VAL A 195 -0.54 1.12 -11.90
C VAL A 195 -0.53 2.64 -12.11
N ARG A 196 -1.69 3.28 -12.28
CA ARG A 196 -1.77 4.74 -12.44
C ARG A 196 -1.68 5.45 -11.10
N GLU A 197 -2.34 4.93 -10.07
CA GLU A 197 -2.35 5.45 -8.71
C GLU A 197 -0.94 5.37 -8.11
N GLY A 198 -0.27 4.22 -8.16
CA GLY A 198 1.13 4.08 -7.71
C GLY A 198 2.13 4.93 -8.49
N LYS A 199 1.87 5.23 -9.77
CA LYS A 199 2.67 6.23 -10.53
C LYS A 199 2.46 7.65 -10.04
N GLN A 200 1.24 7.98 -9.62
CA GLN A 200 0.91 9.30 -9.13
C GLN A 200 1.51 9.51 -7.74
N GLU A 201 1.37 8.53 -6.85
CA GLU A 201 1.97 8.51 -5.50
C GLU A 201 3.48 8.71 -5.59
N GLN A 202 4.19 7.90 -6.40
CA GLN A 202 5.63 8.11 -6.61
C GLN A 202 5.98 9.54 -7.07
N ARG A 203 5.13 10.20 -7.86
CA ARG A 203 5.39 11.59 -8.29
C ARG A 203 5.17 12.58 -7.15
N GLU A 204 4.16 12.34 -6.32
CA GLU A 204 3.83 13.14 -5.14
C GLU A 204 4.97 13.03 -4.11
N ASP A 205 5.45 11.82 -3.79
CA ASP A 205 6.58 11.62 -2.88
C ASP A 205 7.86 12.29 -3.36
N HIS A 206 8.13 12.22 -4.67
CA HIS A 206 9.29 12.89 -5.25
C HIS A 206 9.18 14.41 -5.17
N ARG A 207 7.95 14.96 -5.17
CA ARG A 207 7.70 16.38 -5.02
C ARG A 207 7.88 16.79 -3.56
N GLU A 208 7.31 16.06 -2.62
CA GLU A 208 7.40 16.33 -1.18
C GLU A 208 8.87 16.29 -0.71
N ARG A 209 9.61 15.25 -1.09
CA ARG A 209 11.06 15.15 -0.82
C ARG A 209 11.88 16.33 -1.37
N ARG A 210 11.41 17.00 -2.43
CA ARG A 210 12.06 18.21 -2.97
C ARG A 210 11.67 19.46 -2.18
N GLU A 211 10.44 19.53 -1.70
CA GLU A 211 9.92 20.62 -0.87
C GLU A 211 10.61 20.60 0.50
N ASP A 212 10.75 19.44 1.15
CA ASP A 212 11.47 19.28 2.44
C ASP A 212 12.93 19.75 2.34
N ARG A 213 13.61 19.35 1.26
CA ARG A 213 15.00 19.77 1.00
C ARG A 213 15.15 21.27 0.80
N ARG A 214 14.10 21.95 0.32
CA ARG A 214 14.10 23.41 0.15
C ARG A 214 13.83 24.11 1.47
N GLU A 215 12.93 23.59 2.29
CA GLU A 215 12.67 24.12 3.63
C GLU A 215 13.89 23.98 4.54
N HIS A 216 14.55 22.81 4.52
CA HIS A 216 15.75 22.57 5.33
C HIS A 216 16.98 23.40 4.92
N ARG A 217 16.96 24.04 3.74
CA ARG A 217 17.99 24.99 3.29
C ARG A 217 17.65 26.45 3.60
N ARG A 218 16.42 26.75 4.02
CA ARG A 218 15.91 28.11 4.24
C ARG A 218 15.65 28.44 5.71
N GLY A 219 15.56 27.43 6.58
CA GLY A 219 15.62 27.56 8.04
C GLY A 219 17.05 27.48 8.54
#